data_AF-A0A178TT24-F1
#
_entry.id   AF-A0A178TT24-F1
#
_cell.length_a   1.000
_cell.length_b   1.000
_cell.length_c   1.000
_cell.angle_alpha   90.00
_cell.angle_beta   90.00
_cell.angle_gamma   90.00
#
_symmetry.space_group_name_H-M   'P 1'
#
loop_
_entity.id
_entity.type
_entity.pdbx_description
1 polymer ?
#
loop_
_entity_poly.entity_id
_entity_poly.type
_entity_poly.pdbx_seq_one_letter_code
_entity_poly.pdbx_strand_id
1 'polypeptide(L)'
;MIGKKIYYDINTGEVLLIMPEMGGEYRETTFEEDYNTYKVLNERLINTIGCIQLEYGQYAEDFAQCNGYRVNPETLELEFSYPDPNQPEAPQVFRKPLTEEVEETKQAIAELALLITQMGGM
;
A
#
# COMPACT_ATOMS: atom_id res chain seq x y z
N MET A 1 -0.55 7.48 17.39
CA MET A 1 -0.39 6.27 16.57
C MET A 1 0.31 6.68 15.29
N ILE A 2 1.27 5.90 14.80
CA ILE A 2 2.05 6.21 13.60
C ILE A 2 1.95 5.00 12.66
N GLY A 3 1.51 5.23 11.43
CA GLY A 3 1.40 4.16 10.45
C GLY A 3 2.75 3.73 9.87
N LYS A 4 2.72 2.70 9.03
CA LYS A 4 3.91 2.09 8.45
C LYS A 4 4.60 3.08 7.49
N LYS A 5 5.94 3.09 7.47
CA LYS A 5 6.70 3.69 6.37
C LYS A 5 7.25 2.62 5.45
N ILE A 6 7.11 2.84 4.16
CA ILE A 6 7.65 1.97 3.13
C ILE A 6 8.60 2.82 2.28
N TYR A 7 9.89 2.57 2.46
CA TYR A 7 10.93 3.14 1.61
C TYR A 7 11.14 2.24 0.41
N TYR A 8 11.21 2.82 -0.77
CA TYR A 8 11.33 2.08 -2.02
C TYR A 8 12.22 2.82 -3.02
N ASP A 9 12.76 2.10 -3.98
CA ASP A 9 13.47 2.68 -5.11
C ASP A 9 12.45 3.19 -6.15
N ILE A 10 12.47 4.49 -6.46
CA ILE A 10 11.45 5.11 -7.33
C ILE A 10 11.47 4.60 -8.77
N ASN A 11 12.59 4.06 -9.23
CA ASN A 11 12.75 3.65 -10.63
C ASN A 11 12.29 2.20 -10.83
N THR A 12 12.41 1.38 -9.80
CA THR A 12 12.15 -0.07 -9.87
C THR A 12 10.93 -0.50 -9.08
N GLY A 13 10.50 0.30 -8.11
CA GLY A 13 9.44 -0.08 -7.18
C GLY A 13 9.87 -1.06 -6.08
N GLU A 14 11.16 -1.39 -6.02
CA GLU A 14 11.74 -2.31 -5.04
C GLU A 14 11.61 -1.72 -3.63
N VAL A 15 11.05 -2.48 -2.70
CA VAL A 15 10.98 -2.09 -1.28
C VAL A 15 12.35 -2.25 -0.63
N LEU A 16 12.85 -1.17 -0.05
CA LEU A 16 14.18 -1.07 0.56
C LEU A 16 14.15 -1.28 2.07
N LEU A 17 13.17 -0.65 2.71
CA LEU A 17 13.01 -0.67 4.16
C LEU A 17 11.54 -0.52 4.50
N ILE A 18 11.09 -1.27 5.51
CA ILE A 18 9.77 -1.11 6.09
C ILE A 18 9.96 -0.78 7.56
N MET A 19 9.45 0.37 7.96
CA MET A 19 9.32 0.71 9.37
C MET A 19 7.92 0.30 9.82
N PRO A 20 7.78 -0.61 10.78
CA PRO A 20 6.48 -1.06 11.26
C PRO A 20 5.70 0.10 11.87
N GLU A 21 4.39 -0.10 12.00
CA GLU A 21 3.54 0.86 12.71
C GLU A 21 3.90 0.91 14.20
N MET A 22 3.71 2.08 14.82
CA MET A 22 4.04 2.30 16.23
C MET A 22 2.85 2.87 16.99
N GLY A 23 2.60 2.32 18.18
CA GLY A 23 1.57 2.78 19.10
C GLY A 23 2.15 3.30 20.41
N GLY A 24 1.50 4.29 21.02
CA GLY A 24 1.96 4.95 22.25
C GLY A 24 2.68 6.28 22.00
N GLU A 25 3.57 6.67 22.92
CA GLU A 25 4.30 7.94 22.93
C GLU A 25 5.54 7.96 22.02
N TYR A 26 5.41 7.41 20.80
CA TYR A 26 6.46 7.49 19.79
C TYR A 26 6.32 8.79 19.01
N ARG A 27 7.46 9.40 18.66
CA ARG A 27 7.52 10.50 17.69
C ARG A 27 7.76 9.93 16.30
N GLU A 28 7.04 10.44 15.32
CA GLU A 28 7.31 10.17 13.92
C GLU A 28 8.67 10.77 13.52
N THR A 29 9.53 9.94 12.96
CA THR A 29 10.82 10.37 12.39
C THR A 29 10.59 11.10 11.07
N THR A 30 11.53 11.93 10.65
CA THR A 30 11.51 12.50 9.28
C THR A 30 12.23 11.58 8.30
N PHE A 31 11.99 11.77 7.00
CA PHE A 31 12.73 11.08 5.95
C PHE A 31 14.25 11.24 6.11
N GLU A 32 14.72 12.44 6.45
CA GLU A 32 16.15 12.72 6.58
C GLU A 32 16.76 12.02 7.80
N GLU A 33 16.02 11.95 8.92
CA GLU A 33 16.42 11.17 10.09
C GLU A 33 16.54 9.69 9.76
N ASP A 34 15.55 9.13 9.07
CA ASP A 34 15.54 7.72 8.67
C ASP A 34 16.65 7.42 7.66
N TYR A 35 16.82 8.27 6.64
CA TYR A 35 17.87 8.15 5.64
C TYR A 35 19.26 8.08 6.28
N ASN A 36 19.58 8.98 7.21
CA ASN A 36 20.87 9.01 7.88
C ASN A 36 21.06 7.85 8.89
N THR A 37 19.97 7.29 9.40
CA THR A 37 19.99 6.20 10.39
C THR A 37 20.18 4.84 9.74
N TYR A 38 19.48 4.56 8.63
CA TYR A 38 19.43 3.24 8.03
C TYR A 38 20.41 3.12 6.86
N LYS A 39 21.36 2.21 7.01
CA LYS A 39 22.41 1.94 6.01
C LYS A 39 21.84 1.59 4.62
N VAL A 40 20.76 0.82 4.57
CA VAL A 40 20.09 0.43 3.30
C VAL A 40 19.58 1.64 2.51
N LEU A 41 19.32 2.76 3.19
CA LEU A 41 18.91 4.02 2.57
C LEU A 41 20.13 4.90 2.23
N ASN A 42 21.06 5.10 3.17
CA ASN A 42 22.19 6.01 2.94
C ASN A 42 23.24 5.51 1.93
N GLU A 43 23.22 4.23 1.56
CA GLU A 43 24.06 3.69 0.48
C GLU A 43 23.51 3.99 -0.92
N ARG A 44 22.30 4.54 -1.03
CA ARG A 44 21.67 4.93 -2.30
C ARG A 44 21.67 6.45 -2.46
N LEU A 45 21.43 6.93 -3.68
CA LEU A 45 21.24 8.35 -3.92
C LEU A 45 19.90 8.80 -3.31
N ILE A 46 19.92 9.86 -2.51
CA ILE A 46 18.72 10.32 -1.78
C ILE A 46 17.51 10.58 -2.70
N ASN A 47 17.75 11.04 -3.93
CA ASN A 47 16.73 11.35 -4.93
C ASN A 47 16.21 10.12 -5.69
N THR A 48 16.71 8.91 -5.41
CA THR A 48 16.18 7.66 -5.97
C THR A 48 15.30 6.92 -4.98
N ILE A 49 15.09 7.47 -3.78
CA ILE A 49 14.32 6.84 -2.70
C ILE A 49 12.99 7.57 -2.54
N GLY A 50 11.90 6.82 -2.66
CA GLY A 50 10.56 7.27 -2.28
C GLY A 50 10.21 6.78 -0.88
N CYS A 51 9.22 7.42 -0.27
CA CYS A 51 8.65 6.99 1.01
C CYS A 51 7.13 7.10 0.95
N ILE A 52 6.43 5.99 1.16
CA ILE A 52 4.99 5.97 1.42
C ILE A 52 4.80 5.93 2.95
N GLN A 53 4.18 6.97 3.50
CA GLN A 53 3.72 6.99 4.89
C GLN A 53 2.23 6.60 4.90
N LEU A 54 1.94 5.41 5.41
CA LEU A 54 0.57 4.93 5.57
C LEU A 54 -0.08 5.52 6.82
N GLU A 55 -1.41 5.57 6.84
CA GLU A 55 -2.17 5.75 8.07
C GLU A 55 -2.01 4.52 8.99
N TYR A 56 -2.24 4.70 10.28
CA TYR A 56 -2.16 3.59 11.24
C TYR A 56 -3.24 2.55 10.93
N GLY A 57 -2.84 1.29 10.75
CA GLY A 57 -3.73 0.20 10.36
C GLY A 57 -4.17 0.20 8.88
N GLN A 58 -3.71 1.14 8.05
CA GLN A 58 -4.03 1.12 6.62
C GLN A 58 -3.45 -0.14 5.97
N TYR A 59 -4.28 -0.81 5.16
CA TYR A 59 -3.99 -2.09 4.51
C TYR A 59 -3.60 -3.23 5.46
N ALA A 60 -3.97 -3.17 6.74
CA ALA A 60 -3.63 -4.21 7.72
C ALA A 60 -4.11 -5.61 7.28
N GLU A 61 -5.30 -5.67 6.69
CA GLU A 61 -5.86 -6.91 6.14
C GLU A 61 -5.09 -7.39 4.91
N ASP A 62 -4.71 -6.49 4.00
CA ASP A 62 -3.93 -6.84 2.82
C ASP A 62 -2.55 -7.36 3.19
N PHE A 63 -1.84 -6.69 4.11
CA PHE A 63 -0.56 -7.17 4.62
C PHE A 63 -0.69 -8.55 5.28
N ALA A 64 -1.79 -8.84 5.97
CA ALA A 64 -2.02 -10.12 6.61
C ALA A 64 -2.32 -11.26 5.62
N GLN A 65 -2.92 -10.95 4.47
CA GLN A 65 -3.39 -11.94 3.49
C GLN A 65 -2.50 -12.06 2.25
N CYS A 66 -1.66 -11.07 1.97
CA CYS A 66 -0.83 -11.07 0.78
C CYS A 66 0.27 -12.15 0.81
N ASN A 67 0.75 -12.55 -0.37
CA ASN A 67 1.96 -13.35 -0.55
C ASN A 67 3.11 -12.55 -1.20
N GLY A 68 2.90 -11.24 -1.41
CA GLY A 68 3.89 -10.30 -1.91
C GLY A 68 3.29 -8.90 -2.01
N TYR A 69 4.13 -7.87 -1.95
CA TYR A 69 3.75 -6.49 -2.26
C TYR A 69 4.95 -5.76 -2.87
N ARG A 70 4.66 -4.71 -3.64
CA ARG A 70 5.65 -3.84 -4.28
C ARG A 70 5.10 -2.42 -4.39
N VAL A 71 5.97 -1.46 -4.70
CA VAL A 71 5.50 -0.16 -5.17
C VAL A 71 5.49 -0.19 -6.70
N ASN A 72 4.43 0.27 -7.33
CA ASN A 72 4.41 0.41 -8.79
C ASN A 72 5.26 1.64 -9.18
N PRO A 73 6.32 1.52 -10.00
CA PRO A 73 7.18 2.66 -10.34
C PRO A 73 6.50 3.71 -11.23
N GLU A 74 5.39 3.37 -11.89
CA GLU A 74 4.62 4.30 -12.74
C GLU A 74 3.62 5.13 -11.92
N THR A 75 2.90 4.50 -10.98
CA THR A 75 1.89 5.19 -10.16
C THR A 75 2.41 5.65 -8.80
N LEU A 76 3.52 5.06 -8.33
CA LEU A 76 4.09 5.22 -6.99
C LEU A 76 3.15 4.77 -5.86
N GLU A 77 2.19 3.90 -6.19
CA GLU A 77 1.22 3.32 -5.26
C GLU A 77 1.62 1.90 -4.85
N LEU A 78 1.14 1.47 -3.68
CA LEU A 78 1.38 0.14 -3.16
C LEU A 78 0.48 -0.88 -3.87
N GLU A 79 1.09 -1.93 -4.40
CA GLU A 79 0.38 -3.06 -4.99
C GLU A 79 0.65 -4.32 -4.17
N PHE A 80 -0.35 -5.19 -4.11
CA PHE A 80 -0.32 -6.46 -3.41
C PHE A 80 -0.57 -7.62 -4.36
N SER A 81 0.03 -8.76 -4.05
CA SER A 81 -0.28 -10.06 -4.63
C SER A 81 -0.88 -10.93 -3.53
N TYR A 82 -1.91 -11.69 -3.88
CA TYR A 82 -2.63 -12.55 -2.95
C TYR A 82 -2.58 -14.00 -3.45
N PRO A 83 -2.44 -14.99 -2.55
CA PRO A 83 -2.41 -16.39 -2.95
C PRO A 83 -3.78 -16.84 -3.47
N ASP A 84 -3.81 -17.48 -4.64
CA ASP A 84 -4.99 -18.23 -5.09
C ASP A 84 -4.90 -19.66 -4.53
N PRO A 85 -5.79 -20.06 -3.61
CA PRO A 85 -5.75 -21.40 -3.03
C PRO A 85 -5.99 -22.52 -4.07
N ASN A 86 -6.57 -22.19 -5.23
CA ASN A 86 -6.77 -23.15 -6.32
C ASN A 86 -5.56 -23.22 -7.28
N GLN A 87 -4.65 -22.26 -7.20
CA GLN A 87 -3.48 -22.13 -8.09
C GLN A 87 -2.22 -21.70 -7.31
N PRO A 88 -1.73 -22.51 -6.36
CA PRO A 88 -0.64 -22.11 -5.46
C PRO A 88 0.71 -21.86 -6.15
N GLU A 89 0.91 -22.41 -7.35
CA GLU A 89 2.14 -22.26 -8.15
C GLU A 89 2.03 -21.15 -9.22
N ALA A 90 0.91 -20.43 -9.28
CA ALA A 90 0.75 -19.35 -10.24
C ALA A 90 1.75 -18.21 -9.96
N PRO A 91 2.28 -17.55 -11.00
CA PRO A 91 3.08 -16.35 -10.83
C PRO A 91 2.31 -15.28 -10.05
N GLN A 92 3.02 -14.50 -9.22
CA GLN A 92 2.43 -13.39 -8.49
C GLN A 92 1.84 -12.35 -9.45
N VAL A 93 0.59 -11.97 -9.20
CA VAL A 93 -0.09 -10.90 -9.93
C VAL A 93 -0.31 -9.76 -8.95
N PHE A 94 0.36 -8.64 -9.21
CA PHE A 94 0.25 -7.44 -8.40
C PHE A 94 -0.93 -6.59 -8.87
N ARG A 95 -1.72 -6.11 -7.92
CA ARG A 95 -2.90 -5.27 -8.12
C ARG A 95 -3.04 -4.29 -6.96
N LYS A 96 -3.98 -3.35 -7.09
CA LYS A 96 -4.37 -2.47 -5.98
C LYS A 96 -4.78 -3.28 -4.74
N PRO A 97 -4.73 -2.68 -3.54
CA PRO A 97 -5.16 -3.34 -2.32
C PRO A 97 -6.63 -3.80 -2.43
N LEU A 98 -6.93 -5.02 -1.99
CA LEU A 98 -8.29 -5.55 -2.05
C LEU A 98 -9.25 -4.72 -1.19
N THR A 99 -8.77 -4.11 -0.11
CA THR A 99 -9.59 -3.20 0.69
C THR A 99 -10.09 -2.01 -0.14
N GLU A 100 -9.22 -1.42 -0.98
CA GLU A 100 -9.61 -0.31 -1.87
C GLU A 100 -10.57 -0.78 -2.95
N GLU A 101 -10.28 -1.89 -3.62
CA GLU A 101 -11.15 -2.41 -4.68
C GLU A 101 -12.56 -2.73 -4.16
N VAL A 102 -12.66 -3.25 -2.94
CA VAL A 102 -13.94 -3.50 -2.27
C VAL A 102 -14.66 -2.19 -1.94
N GLU A 103 -13.96 -1.17 -1.47
CA GLU A 103 -14.54 0.15 -1.21
C GLU A 103 -15.04 0.82 -2.49
N GLU A 104 -14.22 0.86 -3.54
CA GLU A 104 -14.58 1.36 -4.87
C GLU A 104 -15.81 0.62 -5.42
N THR A 105 -15.83 -0.72 -5.31
CA THR A 105 -16.96 -1.55 -5.76
C THR A 105 -18.24 -1.24 -4.96
N LYS A 106 -18.15 -1.10 -3.64
CA LYS A 106 -19.29 -0.74 -2.78
C LYS A 106 -19.86 0.63 -3.14
N GLN A 107 -18.99 1.61 -3.42
CA GLN A 107 -19.41 2.94 -3.86
C GLN A 107 -20.14 2.87 -5.20
N ALA A 108 -19.57 2.18 -6.20
CA ALA A 108 -20.20 2.00 -7.49
C ALA A 108 -21.59 1.33 -7.39
N ILE A 109 -21.73 0.30 -6.54
CA ILE A 109 -23.02 -0.36 -6.28
C ILE A 109 -24.03 0.62 -5.65
N ALA A 110 -23.60 1.45 -4.69
CA ALA A 110 -24.47 2.42 -4.05
C ALA A 110 -24.97 3.50 -5.04
N GLU A 111 -24.09 3.99 -5.90
CA GLU A 111 -24.44 4.96 -6.96
C GLU A 111 -25.43 4.37 -7.96
N LEU A 112 -25.17 3.14 -8.44
CA LEU A 112 -26.08 2.44 -9.35
C LEU A 112 -27.46 2.20 -8.71
N ALA A 113 -27.50 1.82 -7.43
CA ALA A 113 -28.75 1.61 -6.71
C ALA A 113 -29.58 2.90 -6.59
N LEU A 114 -28.92 4.06 -6.40
CA LEU A 114 -29.58 5.36 -6.36
C LEU A 114 -30.18 5.72 -7.73
N LEU A 115 -29.43 5.50 -8.82
CA LEU A 115 -29.91 5.74 -10.18
C LEU A 115 -31.14 4.88 -10.52
N ILE A 116 -31.11 3.59 -10.18
CA ILE A 116 -32.24 2.68 -10.41
C ILE A 116 -33.48 3.15 -9.63
N THR A 117 -33.31 3.59 -8.38
CA THR A 117 -34.42 4.10 -7.54
C THR A 117 -35.03 5.36 -8.14
N GLN A 118 -34.21 6.27 -8.66
CA GLN A 118 -34.67 7.50 -9.32
C GLN A 118 -35.39 7.21 -10.65
N MET A 119 -34.93 6.21 -11.40
CA MET A 119 -35.55 5.79 -12.66
C MET A 119 -36.84 4.98 -12.48
N GLY A 120 -36.93 4.17 -11.42
CA GLY A 120 -38.11 3.35 -11.11
C GLY A 120 -39.21 4.08 -10.34
N GLY A 121 -38.95 5.31 -9.89
CA GLY A 121 -39.92 6.22 -9.26
C GLY A 121 -40.63 7.18 -10.23
N MET A 122 -40.40 7.04 -11.55
CA MET A 122 -41.13 7.74 -12.63
C MET A 122 -42.18 6.84 -13.27
#